data_AF-A0AAU2LYY7-F1
#
_entry.id   AF-A0AAU2LYY7-F1
#
_cell.length_a   1.000
_cell.length_b   1.000
_cell.length_c   1.000
_cell.angle_alpha   90.00
_cell.angle_beta   90.00
_cell.angle_gamma   90.00
#
_symmetry.space_group_name_H-M   'P 1'
#
loop_
_entity.id
_entity.type
_entity.pdbx_description
1 polymer ?
#
loop_
_entity_poly.entity_id
_entity_poly.type
_entity_poly.pdbx_seq_one_letter_code
_entity_poly.pdbx_strand_id
1 'polypeptide(L)'
;MRSRRAARTAALLALVLLLVGGAATGCGGRATTHHKPGTSHEQATGSVGTLLDAQDPGGHRLREIPAEGAPQVQLTARPDSEDGWNLQLTVKNFRFTPDSTGGAALPGAGHAHLELDGRKLARLYGPWFHLPASQVPEGAHTLTVRLYADDHTAWAVAGKTIEGTLQLTAAAPGQPGGHSHTPPSPTPSDVQADRTVTLTVRDGKVTPAPGRTELRRGERVALRVTSDRADTLHVHGYDKELALPAGQEATLVLTVDRTGLFEVETHESDLVLTQLLVR
;
A
#
# COMPACT_ATOMS: atom_id res chain seq x y z
N MET A 1 11.54 -93.19 -20.91
CA MET A 1 10.60 -93.22 -19.76
C MET A 1 10.30 -91.79 -19.33
N ARG A 2 9.02 -91.47 -19.08
CA ARG A 2 8.50 -90.14 -18.71
C ARG A 2 8.96 -89.71 -17.31
N SER A 3 9.21 -88.42 -17.10
CA SER A 3 8.61 -87.68 -15.95
C SER A 3 8.78 -86.17 -16.11
N ARG A 4 7.71 -85.46 -15.72
CA ARG A 4 7.48 -84.02 -15.84
C ARG A 4 8.02 -83.21 -14.64
N ARG A 5 8.01 -81.88 -14.84
CA ARG A 5 7.91 -80.75 -13.87
C ARG A 5 9.23 -80.20 -13.32
N ALA A 6 9.50 -78.93 -13.59
CA ALA A 6 9.08 -77.81 -12.74
C ALA A 6 9.46 -76.47 -13.43
N ALA A 7 8.53 -75.50 -13.41
CA ALA A 7 8.75 -74.13 -13.85
C ALA A 7 8.64 -73.19 -12.65
N ARG A 8 9.53 -72.19 -12.57
CA ARG A 8 9.63 -70.95 -11.75
C ARG A 8 11.15 -70.65 -11.68
N THR A 9 11.72 -69.47 -11.97
CA THR A 9 11.37 -68.07 -11.68
C THR A 9 12.41 -67.12 -12.31
N ALA A 10 12.04 -65.84 -12.51
CA ALA A 10 12.88 -64.61 -12.57
C ALA A 10 13.76 -64.38 -13.82
N ALA A 11 14.02 -63.17 -14.35
CA ALA A 11 13.52 -61.81 -14.18
C ALA A 11 14.16 -60.90 -15.28
N LEU A 12 13.53 -59.76 -15.58
CA LEU A 12 14.11 -58.45 -15.96
C LEU A 12 15.09 -58.35 -17.16
N LEU A 13 14.68 -57.66 -18.25
CA LEU A 13 14.99 -56.24 -18.52
C LEU A 13 14.43 -55.82 -19.90
N ALA A 14 13.78 -54.66 -19.96
CA ALA A 14 13.35 -54.01 -21.19
C ALA A 14 14.31 -52.87 -21.55
N LEU A 15 14.65 -52.72 -22.83
CA LEU A 15 15.03 -51.42 -23.41
C LEU A 15 14.74 -51.41 -24.92
N VAL A 16 13.70 -50.70 -25.32
CA VAL A 16 13.48 -50.27 -26.70
C VAL A 16 13.25 -48.77 -26.65
N LEU A 17 14.10 -47.99 -27.31
CA LEU A 17 13.73 -46.65 -27.76
C LEU A 17 14.44 -46.36 -29.09
N LEU A 18 13.60 -46.20 -30.11
CA LEU A 18 13.92 -45.75 -31.45
C LEU A 18 13.32 -44.35 -31.63
N LEU A 19 14.11 -43.49 -32.27
CA LEU A 19 13.77 -42.41 -33.22
C LEU A 19 13.38 -41.00 -32.71
N VAL A 20 14.29 -40.07 -33.09
CA VAL A 20 14.09 -38.87 -33.94
C VAL A 20 13.27 -37.70 -33.40
N GLY A 21 13.86 -36.50 -33.49
CA GLY A 21 13.11 -35.26 -33.64
C GLY A 21 13.93 -34.02 -33.26
N GLY A 22 14.55 -33.37 -34.24
CA GLY A 22 15.17 -32.06 -34.05
C GLY A 22 14.15 -30.95 -33.84
N ALA A 23 14.49 -29.98 -33.00
CA ALA A 23 13.91 -28.64 -33.05
C ALA A 23 14.96 -27.63 -32.59
N ALA A 24 15.21 -26.65 -33.45
CA ALA A 24 16.08 -25.51 -33.20
C ALA A 24 15.62 -24.76 -31.94
N THR A 25 16.44 -24.76 -30.89
CA THR A 25 16.30 -23.79 -29.81
C THR A 25 17.19 -22.62 -30.14
N GLY A 26 16.56 -21.55 -30.64
CA GLY A 26 17.17 -20.24 -30.72
C GLY A 26 17.74 -19.86 -29.36
N CYS A 27 18.96 -19.32 -29.37
CA CYS A 27 19.47 -18.53 -28.26
C CYS A 27 18.59 -17.28 -28.14
N GLY A 28 17.44 -17.40 -27.48
CA GLY A 28 16.72 -16.27 -26.94
C GLY A 28 17.65 -15.58 -25.96
N GLY A 29 18.06 -14.35 -26.30
CA GLY A 29 18.87 -13.52 -25.43
C GLY A 29 18.24 -13.48 -24.03
N ARG A 30 19.11 -13.60 -23.01
CA ARG A 30 18.73 -13.46 -21.61
C ARG A 30 17.89 -12.17 -21.48
N ALA A 31 16.64 -12.30 -21.04
CA ALA A 31 15.83 -11.13 -20.74
C ALA A 31 16.57 -10.32 -19.67
N THR A 32 17.17 -9.20 -20.07
CA THR A 32 17.70 -8.22 -19.14
C THR A 32 16.50 -7.44 -18.63
N THR A 33 15.85 -7.94 -17.58
CA THR A 33 14.92 -7.13 -16.81
C THR A 33 15.72 -5.99 -16.23
N HIS A 34 15.46 -4.78 -16.69
CA HIS A 34 16.10 -3.56 -16.22
C HIS A 34 15.97 -3.46 -14.70
N HIS A 35 17.06 -3.65 -13.96
CA HIS A 35 17.08 -3.45 -12.53
C HIS A 35 17.15 -1.95 -12.23
N LYS A 36 15.99 -1.33 -12.01
CA LYS A 36 15.92 -0.13 -11.17
C LYS A 36 16.20 -0.55 -9.71
N PRO A 37 16.75 0.35 -8.86
CA PRO A 37 16.77 0.12 -7.41
C PRO A 37 15.36 -0.23 -6.92
N GLY A 38 15.19 -1.31 -6.16
CA GLY A 38 13.90 -1.80 -5.64
C GLY A 38 13.27 -2.99 -6.39
N THR A 39 13.92 -3.56 -7.41
CA THR A 39 13.41 -4.73 -8.16
C THR A 39 13.96 -6.08 -7.68
N SER A 40 14.39 -6.19 -6.41
CA SER A 40 14.67 -7.51 -5.87
C SER A 40 13.37 -8.31 -5.86
N HIS A 41 13.27 -9.31 -6.72
CA HIS A 41 12.28 -10.36 -6.62
C HIS A 41 12.60 -11.15 -5.35
N GLU A 42 12.19 -10.65 -4.19
CA GLU A 42 12.08 -11.50 -3.01
C GLU A 42 11.03 -12.55 -3.39
N GLN A 43 11.52 -13.73 -3.76
CA GLN A 43 10.64 -14.85 -4.05
C GLN A 43 9.94 -15.20 -2.73
N ALA A 44 8.62 -15.28 -2.74
CA ALA A 44 7.85 -15.71 -1.59
C ALA A 44 8.21 -17.17 -1.25
N THR A 45 9.23 -17.37 -0.41
CA THR A 45 9.55 -18.68 0.15
C THR A 45 8.79 -18.82 1.46
N GLY A 46 7.56 -19.33 1.41
CA GLY A 46 6.74 -19.54 2.59
C GLY A 46 5.24 -19.52 2.29
N SER A 47 4.43 -20.00 3.23
CA SER A 47 2.97 -19.83 3.15
C SER A 47 2.62 -18.35 3.34
N VAL A 48 1.79 -17.81 2.45
CA VAL A 48 1.24 -16.45 2.53
C VAL A 48 -0.19 -16.46 3.09
N GLY A 49 -0.62 -17.56 3.71
CA GLY A 49 -1.97 -17.70 4.26
C GLY A 49 -3.07 -17.95 3.22
N THR A 50 -4.30 -18.01 3.71
CA THR A 50 -5.51 -18.31 2.92
C THR A 50 -6.40 -17.09 2.82
N LEU A 51 -6.89 -16.76 1.62
CA LEU A 51 -7.87 -15.70 1.46
C LEU A 51 -9.26 -16.19 1.91
N LEU A 52 -9.89 -15.39 2.77
CA LEU A 52 -11.28 -15.59 3.19
C LEU A 52 -12.23 -14.78 2.29
N ASP A 53 -13.51 -15.12 2.31
CA ASP A 53 -14.56 -14.30 1.69
C ASP A 53 -14.97 -13.12 2.58
N ALA A 54 -14.67 -13.21 3.87
CA ALA A 54 -14.82 -12.12 4.82
C ALA A 54 -13.93 -10.93 4.44
N GLN A 55 -14.42 -9.73 4.75
CA GLN A 55 -13.74 -8.46 4.53
C GLN A 55 -13.68 -7.69 5.84
N ASP A 56 -12.70 -6.80 5.95
CA ASP A 56 -12.65 -5.83 7.02
C ASP A 56 -13.64 -4.66 6.76
N PRO A 57 -13.79 -3.70 7.69
CA PRO A 57 -14.69 -2.56 7.50
C PRO A 57 -14.37 -1.69 6.26
N GLY A 58 -13.12 -1.71 5.79
CA GLY A 58 -12.69 -1.03 4.56
C GLY A 58 -12.94 -1.82 3.28
N GLY A 59 -13.58 -2.99 3.35
CA GLY A 59 -13.86 -3.83 2.17
C GLY A 59 -12.64 -4.64 1.71
N HIS A 60 -11.57 -4.71 2.49
CA HIS A 60 -10.40 -5.50 2.15
C HIS A 60 -10.59 -6.96 2.57
N ARG A 61 -10.38 -7.90 1.64
CA ARG A 61 -10.45 -9.33 1.96
C ARG A 61 -9.45 -9.72 3.03
N LEU A 62 -9.87 -10.59 3.94
CA LEU A 62 -9.00 -11.10 5.00
C LEU A 62 -8.06 -12.20 4.48
N ARG A 63 -6.81 -12.17 4.94
CA ARG A 63 -5.77 -13.16 4.69
C ARG A 63 -5.43 -13.86 6.01
N GLU A 64 -5.99 -15.05 6.17
CA GLU A 64 -5.87 -15.88 7.37
C GLU A 64 -4.49 -16.55 7.43
N ILE A 65 -3.83 -16.42 8.58
CA ILE A 65 -2.57 -17.07 8.91
C ILE A 65 -2.62 -17.71 10.30
N PRO A 66 -1.78 -18.73 10.58
CA PRO A 66 -1.69 -19.30 11.92
C PRO A 66 -1.30 -18.24 12.97
N ALA A 67 -1.84 -18.38 14.19
CA ALA A 67 -1.50 -17.49 15.31
C ALA A 67 -0.01 -17.55 15.70
N GLU A 68 0.61 -18.73 15.52
CA GLU A 68 2.04 -18.91 15.74
C GLU A 68 2.85 -18.11 14.72
N GLY A 69 3.67 -17.18 15.20
CA GLY A 69 4.50 -16.34 14.33
C GLY A 69 3.73 -15.23 13.60
N ALA A 70 2.45 -15.02 13.90
CA ALA A 70 1.67 -13.96 13.26
C ALA A 70 2.28 -12.57 13.52
N PRO A 71 2.14 -11.63 12.56
CA PRO A 71 2.40 -10.21 12.76
C PRO A 71 1.68 -9.65 13.99
N GLN A 72 2.28 -8.64 14.61
CA GLN A 72 1.68 -7.88 15.70
C GLN A 72 1.97 -6.41 15.51
N VAL A 73 1.07 -5.55 15.98
CA VAL A 73 1.25 -4.10 15.98
C VAL A 73 0.73 -3.49 17.26
N GLN A 74 1.44 -2.48 17.76
CA GLN A 74 1.03 -1.62 18.87
C GLN A 74 1.20 -0.16 18.43
N LEU A 75 0.25 0.68 18.80
CA LEU A 75 0.27 2.12 18.50
C LEU A 75 0.50 2.91 19.79
N THR A 76 1.39 3.90 19.74
CA THR A 76 1.52 4.94 20.77
C THR A 76 1.49 6.32 20.12
N ALA A 77 1.05 7.33 20.87
CA ALA A 77 1.04 8.72 20.43
C ALA A 77 1.75 9.61 21.45
N ARG A 78 2.47 10.61 20.95
CA ARG A 78 3.06 11.67 21.76
C ARG A 78 2.68 13.02 21.15
N PRO A 79 2.22 14.00 21.93
CA PRO A 79 2.03 15.35 21.43
C PRO A 79 3.32 15.86 20.78
N ASP A 80 3.20 16.48 19.62
CA ASP A 80 4.28 17.22 18.98
C ASP A 80 4.23 18.69 19.44
N SER A 81 5.39 19.36 19.50
CA SER A 81 5.47 20.72 20.01
C SER A 81 4.96 21.78 19.04
N GLU A 82 4.91 21.47 17.75
CA GLU A 82 4.46 22.38 16.70
C GLU A 82 2.98 22.15 16.37
N ASP A 83 2.58 20.90 16.11
CA ASP A 83 1.21 20.55 15.74
C ASP A 83 0.89 19.06 16.00
N GLY A 84 -0.28 18.76 16.55
CA GLY A 84 -0.79 17.38 16.61
C GLY A 84 0.06 16.38 17.41
N TRP A 85 0.25 15.18 16.86
CA TRP A 85 0.90 14.05 17.53
C TRP A 85 1.85 13.28 16.64
N ASN A 86 2.99 12.87 17.20
CA ASN A 86 3.85 11.86 16.61
C ASN A 86 3.38 10.47 17.06
N LEU A 87 2.91 9.68 16.10
CA LEU A 87 2.52 8.30 16.27
C LEU A 87 3.71 7.36 16.05
N GLN A 88 3.86 6.37 16.91
CA GLN A 88 4.84 5.29 16.76
C GLN A 88 4.13 3.93 16.73
N LEU A 89 4.35 3.19 15.65
CA LEU A 89 3.97 1.79 15.49
C LEU A 89 5.15 0.91 15.90
N THR A 90 4.92 0.05 16.88
CA THR A 90 5.84 -1.04 17.24
C THR A 90 5.29 -2.34 16.66
N VAL A 91 6.05 -2.97 15.77
CA VAL A 91 5.63 -4.21 15.09
C VAL A 91 6.51 -5.40 15.47
N LYS A 92 5.94 -6.61 15.42
CA LYS A 92 6.67 -7.89 15.54
C LYS A 92 6.26 -8.81 14.40
N ASN A 93 7.19 -9.63 13.91
CA ASN A 93 6.99 -10.53 12.76
C ASN A 93 6.39 -9.82 11.53
N PHE A 94 6.66 -8.52 11.39
CA PHE A 94 6.17 -7.69 10.32
C PHE A 94 7.29 -6.79 9.79
N ARG A 95 7.37 -6.64 8.48
CA ARG A 95 8.28 -5.73 7.80
C ARG A 95 7.49 -4.78 6.92
N PHE A 96 7.69 -3.48 7.11
CA PHE A 96 7.19 -2.50 6.14
C PHE A 96 7.92 -2.65 4.82
N THR A 97 7.18 -2.78 3.74
CA THR A 97 7.69 -2.97 2.38
C THR A 97 7.15 -1.91 1.42
N PRO A 98 7.45 -0.63 1.69
CA PRO A 98 6.87 0.46 0.90
C PRO A 98 7.23 0.40 -0.59
N ASP A 99 8.33 -0.28 -0.94
CA ASP A 99 8.81 -0.45 -2.31
C ASP A 99 8.00 -1.49 -3.11
N SER A 100 7.22 -2.35 -2.44
CA SER A 100 6.45 -3.43 -3.08
C SER A 100 4.94 -3.36 -2.88
N THR A 101 4.41 -2.30 -2.26
CA THR A 101 2.96 -2.07 -2.15
C THR A 101 2.28 -2.10 -3.52
N GLY A 102 1.15 -2.80 -3.62
CA GLY A 102 0.46 -3.14 -4.87
C GLY A 102 1.00 -4.41 -5.56
N GLY A 103 2.07 -5.01 -5.04
CA GLY A 103 2.64 -6.28 -5.48
C GLY A 103 1.94 -7.49 -4.86
N ALA A 104 2.54 -8.68 -5.04
CA ALA A 104 2.04 -9.91 -4.43
C ALA A 104 2.31 -9.94 -2.92
N ALA A 105 1.44 -10.59 -2.14
CA ALA A 105 1.65 -10.77 -0.71
C ALA A 105 2.98 -11.50 -0.40
N LEU A 106 3.75 -10.95 0.53
CA LEU A 106 4.94 -11.55 1.11
C LEU A 106 4.67 -11.90 2.58
N PRO A 107 5.16 -13.04 3.10
CA PRO A 107 4.90 -13.44 4.49
C PRO A 107 5.36 -12.37 5.48
N GLY A 108 4.45 -11.90 6.34
CA GLY A 108 4.76 -10.92 7.39
C GLY A 108 5.31 -9.60 6.83
N ALA A 109 4.84 -9.16 5.67
CA ALA A 109 5.25 -7.90 5.06
C ALA A 109 4.06 -7.11 4.52
N GLY A 110 4.25 -5.81 4.35
CA GLY A 110 3.30 -4.92 3.70
C GLY A 110 3.31 -3.50 4.27
N HIS A 111 2.12 -2.97 4.53
CA HIS A 111 1.90 -1.62 5.05
C HIS A 111 0.81 -1.65 6.12
N ALA A 112 0.56 -0.52 6.80
CA ALA A 112 -0.55 -0.38 7.73
C ALA A 112 -1.55 0.67 7.26
N HIS A 113 -2.82 0.60 7.65
CA HIS A 113 -3.75 1.72 7.53
C HIS A 113 -3.98 2.31 8.91
N LEU A 114 -4.09 3.63 8.99
CA LEU A 114 -4.45 4.40 10.16
C LEU A 114 -5.88 4.90 9.99
N GLU A 115 -6.70 4.69 11.00
CA GLU A 115 -8.10 5.10 11.05
C GLU A 115 -8.37 5.93 12.31
N LEU A 116 -9.30 6.89 12.21
CA LEU A 116 -9.87 7.64 13.32
C LEU A 116 -11.37 7.35 13.37
N ASP A 117 -11.83 6.78 14.49
CA ASP A 117 -13.23 6.35 14.68
C ASP A 117 -13.77 5.48 13.53
N GLY A 118 -12.91 4.60 13.01
CA GLY A 118 -13.21 3.69 11.90
C GLY A 118 -13.20 4.33 10.52
N ARG A 119 -12.83 5.62 10.40
CA ARG A 119 -12.61 6.29 9.11
C ARG A 119 -11.13 6.29 8.78
N LYS A 120 -10.77 5.80 7.60
CA LYS A 120 -9.39 5.79 7.10
C LYS A 120 -8.84 7.22 7.02
N LEU A 121 -7.70 7.45 7.65
CA LEU A 121 -6.94 8.70 7.59
C LEU A 121 -5.77 8.61 6.61
N ALA A 122 -5.00 7.52 6.70
CA ALA A 122 -3.75 7.38 5.95
C ALA A 122 -3.32 5.93 5.84
N ARG A 123 -2.49 5.66 4.83
CA ARG A 123 -1.65 4.46 4.78
C ARG A 123 -0.27 4.78 5.35
N LEU A 124 0.27 3.87 6.16
CA LEU A 124 1.54 4.01 6.84
C LEU A 124 2.56 3.04 6.25
N TYR A 125 3.66 3.62 5.82
CA TYR A 125 4.76 2.95 5.12
C TYR A 125 6.00 2.71 5.99
N GLY A 126 5.87 2.99 7.28
CA GLY A 126 6.93 2.87 8.26
C GLY A 126 6.40 3.03 9.68
N PRO A 127 7.29 2.97 10.67
CA PRO A 127 6.91 2.94 12.08
C PRO A 127 6.49 4.30 12.65
N TRP A 128 6.67 5.40 11.91
CA TRP A 128 6.39 6.75 12.40
C TRP A 128 5.40 7.46 11.48
N PHE A 129 4.46 8.18 12.07
CA PHE A 129 3.53 9.05 11.36
C PHE A 129 3.23 10.28 12.19
N HIS A 130 3.23 11.45 11.55
CA HIS A 130 2.80 12.68 12.18
C HIS A 130 1.31 12.89 11.87
N LEU A 131 0.47 12.90 12.91
CA LEU A 131 -0.96 13.15 12.84
C LEU A 131 -1.23 14.62 13.19
N PRO A 132 -1.55 15.47 12.20
CA PRO A 132 -1.86 16.89 12.43
C PRO A 132 -3.07 17.06 13.33
N ALA A 133 -3.10 18.12 14.17
CA ALA A 133 -4.25 18.38 15.03
C ALA A 133 -5.52 18.65 14.21
N SER A 134 -5.39 19.24 13.02
CA SER A 134 -6.51 19.53 12.12
C SER A 134 -7.27 18.28 11.66
N GLN A 135 -6.67 17.09 11.74
CA GLN A 135 -7.30 15.82 11.36
C GLN A 135 -8.00 15.12 12.53
N VAL A 136 -7.91 15.66 13.75
CA VAL A 136 -8.54 15.09 14.94
C VAL A 136 -9.51 16.12 15.51
N PRO A 137 -10.83 15.91 15.37
CA PRO A 137 -11.81 16.79 15.98
C PRO A 137 -11.62 16.91 17.50
N GLU A 138 -12.19 17.94 18.11
CA GLU A 138 -12.18 18.07 19.57
C GLU A 138 -12.95 16.91 20.21
N GLY A 139 -12.36 16.32 21.26
CA GLY A 139 -12.97 15.25 22.03
C GLY A 139 -12.14 13.97 22.08
N ALA A 140 -12.78 12.90 22.55
CA ALA A 140 -12.17 11.58 22.64
C ALA A 140 -12.43 10.80 21.35
N HIS A 141 -11.36 10.25 20.79
CA HIS A 141 -11.36 9.49 19.55
C HIS A 141 -10.58 8.18 19.71
N THR A 142 -10.93 7.19 18.89
CA THR A 142 -10.18 5.94 18.82
C THR A 142 -9.35 5.91 17.54
N LEU A 143 -8.03 5.89 17.68
CA LEU A 143 -7.14 5.54 16.60
C LEU A 143 -7.05 4.02 16.47
N THR A 144 -7.14 3.52 15.25
CA THR A 144 -6.91 2.11 14.92
C THR A 144 -5.82 2.02 13.86
N VAL A 145 -4.86 1.12 14.05
CA VAL A 145 -3.90 0.73 13.01
C VAL A 145 -4.10 -0.72 12.65
N ARG A 146 -4.20 -1.04 11.37
CA ARG A 146 -4.39 -2.42 10.87
C ARG A 146 -3.31 -2.78 9.87
N LEU A 147 -2.80 -4.01 9.93
CA LEU A 147 -1.74 -4.48 9.05
C LEU A 147 -2.30 -5.13 7.78
N TYR A 148 -1.71 -4.78 6.63
CA TYR A 148 -2.09 -5.27 5.31
C TYR A 148 -0.88 -5.87 4.60
N ALA A 149 -1.13 -6.85 3.74
CA ALA A 149 -0.15 -7.36 2.79
C ALA A 149 0.07 -6.38 1.62
N ASP A 150 1.13 -6.60 0.85
CA ASP A 150 1.43 -5.79 -0.35
C ASP A 150 0.29 -5.81 -1.39
N ASP A 151 -0.51 -6.88 -1.45
CA ASP A 151 -1.67 -6.98 -2.36
C ASP A 151 -2.95 -6.35 -1.79
N HIS A 152 -2.84 -5.56 -0.72
CA HIS A 152 -3.93 -4.90 0.01
C HIS A 152 -4.92 -5.82 0.72
N THR A 153 -4.59 -7.11 0.92
CA THR A 153 -5.39 -7.98 1.79
C THR A 153 -5.05 -7.76 3.26
N ALA A 154 -6.06 -7.74 4.12
CA ALA A 154 -5.88 -7.49 5.55
C ALA A 154 -5.35 -8.75 6.24
N TRP A 155 -4.23 -8.65 6.97
CA TRP A 155 -3.72 -9.79 7.72
C TRP A 155 -4.69 -10.15 8.85
N ALA A 156 -4.98 -11.45 9.00
CA ALA A 156 -5.94 -11.93 10.00
C ALA A 156 -5.49 -13.22 10.69
N VAL A 157 -5.92 -13.38 11.93
CA VAL A 157 -5.80 -14.61 12.74
C VAL A 157 -7.15 -14.93 13.33
N ALA A 158 -7.61 -16.17 13.15
CA ALA A 158 -8.93 -16.63 13.56
C ALA A 158 -10.06 -15.72 13.06
N GLY A 159 -9.96 -15.26 11.80
CA GLY A 159 -10.93 -14.36 11.16
C GLY A 159 -10.96 -12.93 11.71
N LYS A 160 -10.02 -12.56 12.58
CA LYS A 160 -9.88 -11.20 13.12
C LYS A 160 -8.66 -10.52 12.54
N THR A 161 -8.83 -9.25 12.17
CA THR A 161 -7.76 -8.39 11.67
C THR A 161 -6.65 -8.22 12.70
N ILE A 162 -5.41 -8.18 12.22
CA ILE A 162 -4.26 -7.83 13.06
C ILE A 162 -4.19 -6.31 13.15
N GLU A 163 -4.60 -5.79 14.31
CA GLU A 163 -4.72 -4.36 14.57
C GLU A 163 -4.29 -3.97 15.98
N GLY A 164 -4.03 -2.68 16.17
CA GLY A 164 -3.76 -2.06 17.45
C GLY A 164 -4.57 -0.76 17.58
N THR A 165 -5.08 -0.49 18.77
CA THR A 165 -5.93 0.69 19.04
C THR A 165 -5.34 1.58 20.12
N LEU A 166 -5.64 2.88 20.04
CA LEU A 166 -5.23 3.88 21.00
C LEU A 166 -6.35 4.90 21.19
N GLN A 167 -6.68 5.21 22.45
CA GLN A 167 -7.54 6.34 22.78
C GLN A 167 -6.73 7.64 22.69
N LEU A 168 -7.23 8.59 21.91
CA LEU A 168 -6.63 9.91 21.74
C LEU A 168 -7.66 10.96 22.12
N THR A 169 -7.31 11.87 23.03
CA THR A 169 -8.17 13.01 23.37
C THR A 169 -7.54 14.28 22.82
N ALA A 170 -8.22 14.92 21.87
CA ALA A 170 -7.90 16.26 21.42
C ALA A 170 -8.57 17.27 22.36
N ALA A 171 -7.78 18.19 22.90
CA ALA A 171 -8.32 19.31 23.67
C ALA A 171 -8.98 20.32 22.72
N ALA A 172 -9.97 21.06 23.24
CA ALA A 172 -10.43 22.30 22.61
C ALA A 172 -9.21 23.16 22.26
N PRO A 173 -9.23 23.94 21.16
CA PRO A 173 -8.19 24.94 20.91
C PRO A 173 -8.15 25.94 22.08
N GLY A 174 -7.31 25.68 23.08
CA GLY A 174 -6.87 26.68 24.03
C GLY A 174 -6.02 27.68 23.26
N GLN A 175 -6.34 28.96 23.38
CA GLN A 175 -5.63 30.06 22.71
C GLN A 175 -4.12 29.78 22.60
N PRO A 176 -3.56 29.71 21.38
CA PRO A 176 -2.13 29.57 21.22
C PRO A 176 -1.43 30.77 21.85
N GLY A 177 -0.39 30.50 22.64
CA GLY A 177 0.67 31.48 22.85
C GLY A 177 1.09 32.02 21.48
N GLY A 178 1.04 33.35 21.34
CA GLY A 178 1.04 34.00 20.04
C GLY A 178 2.30 33.73 19.23
N HIS A 179 2.14 33.03 18.12
CA HIS A 179 3.03 33.12 16.97
C HIS A 179 2.17 33.40 15.73
N SER A 180 2.04 34.69 15.43
CA SER A 180 1.35 35.19 14.26
C SER A 180 2.15 34.83 13.01
N HIS A 181 1.80 33.75 12.33
CA HIS A 181 2.05 33.64 10.90
C HIS A 181 0.78 34.07 10.19
N THR A 182 0.74 35.34 9.77
CA THR A 182 -0.24 35.79 8.79
C THR A 182 0.06 35.02 7.50
N PRO A 183 -0.83 34.12 7.03
CA PRO A 183 -0.66 33.56 5.70
C PRO A 183 -0.84 34.72 4.71
N PRO A 184 0.07 34.94 3.74
CA PRO A 184 -0.27 35.84 2.65
C PRO A 184 -1.51 35.28 1.94
N SER A 185 -2.55 36.09 1.81
CA SER A 185 -3.64 35.80 0.88
C SER A 185 -3.03 35.57 -0.51
N PRO A 186 -3.21 34.38 -1.13
CA PRO A 186 -2.87 34.26 -2.52
C PRO A 186 -3.93 35.03 -3.32
N THR A 187 -3.48 36.05 -4.02
CA THR A 187 -4.14 36.58 -5.22
C THR A 187 -4.36 35.40 -6.19
N PRO A 188 -5.50 35.32 -6.92
CA PRO A 188 -5.68 34.32 -7.95
C PRO A 188 -4.85 34.75 -9.17
N SER A 189 -3.56 34.44 -9.12
CA SER A 189 -2.72 34.39 -10.30
C SER A 189 -2.58 32.92 -10.67
N ASP A 190 -2.61 32.60 -11.97
CA ASP A 190 -2.17 31.31 -12.50
C ASP A 190 -0.79 30.95 -11.93
N VAL A 191 -0.75 30.22 -10.81
CA VAL A 191 0.51 29.78 -10.22
C VAL A 191 0.87 28.46 -10.87
N GLN A 192 1.66 28.55 -11.93
CA GLN A 192 2.20 27.40 -12.64
C GLN A 192 2.84 26.42 -11.65
N ALA A 193 2.44 25.16 -11.72
CA ALA A 193 3.06 24.10 -10.96
C ALA A 193 4.50 23.88 -11.48
N ASP A 194 5.43 23.59 -10.57
CA ASP A 194 6.80 23.22 -10.92
C ASP A 194 6.82 21.89 -11.68
N ARG A 195 5.83 21.03 -11.39
CA ARG A 195 5.67 19.72 -12.02
C ARG A 195 4.21 19.34 -12.19
N THR A 196 3.90 18.67 -13.30
CA THR A 196 2.57 18.08 -13.55
C THR A 196 2.68 16.56 -13.63
N VAL A 197 1.81 15.86 -12.91
CA VAL A 197 1.63 14.41 -12.99
C VAL A 197 0.25 14.16 -13.60
N THR A 198 0.21 13.48 -14.74
CA THR A 198 -1.04 13.15 -15.45
C THR A 198 -1.41 11.70 -15.21
N LEU A 199 -2.65 11.45 -14.77
CA LEU A 199 -3.16 10.14 -14.38
C LEU A 199 -4.53 9.93 -15.03
N THR A 200 -4.81 8.71 -15.47
CA THR A 200 -6.11 8.31 -16.04
C THR A 200 -6.60 7.04 -15.38
N VAL A 201 -7.84 7.05 -14.91
CA VAL A 201 -8.56 5.87 -14.40
C VAL A 201 -9.59 5.45 -15.43
N ARG A 202 -9.50 4.20 -15.88
CA ARG A 202 -10.48 3.61 -16.79
C ARG A 202 -10.68 2.14 -16.48
N ASP A 203 -11.94 1.72 -16.33
CA ASP A 203 -12.33 0.35 -16.03
C ASP A 203 -11.55 -0.23 -14.82
N GLY A 204 -11.35 0.59 -13.78
CA GLY A 204 -10.60 0.23 -12.56
C GLY A 204 -9.07 0.14 -12.74
N LYS A 205 -8.53 0.55 -13.89
CA LYS A 205 -7.08 0.57 -14.15
C LYS A 205 -6.55 1.99 -14.20
N VAL A 206 -5.39 2.20 -13.59
CA VAL A 206 -4.68 3.48 -13.58
C VAL A 206 -3.58 3.49 -14.65
N THR A 207 -3.50 4.57 -15.43
CA THR A 207 -2.45 4.83 -16.42
C THR A 207 -1.81 6.20 -16.18
N PRO A 208 -0.47 6.32 -16.10
CA PRO A 208 0.50 5.22 -16.02
C PRO A 208 0.22 4.31 -14.82
N ALA A 209 0.79 3.09 -14.84
CA ALA A 209 0.64 2.18 -13.71
C ALA A 209 1.12 2.86 -12.41
N PRO A 210 0.44 2.63 -11.27
CA PRO A 210 0.79 3.29 -10.02
C PRO A 210 2.25 3.07 -9.68
N GLY A 211 2.92 4.17 -9.32
CA GLY A 211 4.34 4.18 -9.03
C GLY A 211 4.73 5.40 -8.23
N ARG A 212 6.04 5.61 -8.08
CA ARG A 212 6.58 6.73 -7.30
C ARG A 212 6.92 7.92 -8.16
N THR A 213 6.38 9.05 -7.77
CA THR A 213 6.78 10.37 -8.25
C THR A 213 7.66 11.01 -7.19
N GLU A 214 8.95 11.13 -7.48
CA GLU A 214 9.90 11.80 -6.61
C GLU A 214 9.78 13.31 -6.75
N LEU A 215 9.65 14.01 -5.61
CA LEU A 215 9.50 15.46 -5.52
C LEU A 215 10.45 16.02 -4.47
N ARG A 216 10.84 17.30 -4.63
CA ARG A 216 11.59 18.02 -3.60
C ARG A 216 10.64 18.65 -2.60
N ARG A 217 11.03 18.70 -1.33
CA ARG A 217 10.28 19.45 -0.31
C ARG A 217 10.10 20.91 -0.75
N GLY A 218 8.87 21.40 -0.69
CA GLY A 218 8.46 22.74 -1.12
C GLY A 218 8.13 22.87 -2.61
N GLU A 219 8.29 21.82 -3.42
CA GLU A 219 7.89 21.80 -4.83
C GLU A 219 6.36 21.89 -4.96
N ARG A 220 5.87 22.64 -5.95
CA ARG A 220 4.44 22.71 -6.27
C ARG A 220 4.11 21.70 -7.37
N VAL A 221 3.28 20.72 -7.06
CA VAL A 221 2.85 19.67 -8.00
C VAL A 221 1.38 19.86 -8.39
N ALA A 222 1.09 19.71 -9.69
CA ALA A 222 -0.25 19.59 -10.24
C ALA A 222 -0.57 18.12 -10.53
N LEU A 223 -1.58 17.58 -9.85
CA LEU A 223 -2.15 16.26 -10.10
C LEU A 223 -3.32 16.42 -11.06
N ARG A 224 -3.10 16.09 -12.35
CA ARG A 224 -4.10 16.15 -13.40
C ARG A 224 -4.69 14.78 -13.61
N VAL A 225 -5.96 14.59 -13.25
CA VAL A 225 -6.61 13.28 -13.19
C VAL A 225 -7.87 13.28 -14.04
N THR A 226 -8.05 12.23 -14.86
CA THR A 226 -9.31 11.92 -15.55
C THR A 226 -9.79 10.55 -15.10
N SER A 227 -11.04 10.44 -14.68
CA SER A 227 -11.67 9.16 -14.29
C SER A 227 -12.90 8.90 -15.16
N ASP A 228 -13.15 7.65 -15.55
CA ASP A 228 -14.37 7.25 -16.27
C ASP A 228 -15.60 7.14 -15.35
N ARG A 229 -15.41 7.24 -14.03
CA ARG A 229 -16.46 7.29 -13.01
C ARG A 229 -16.30 8.50 -12.10
N ALA A 230 -17.42 8.95 -11.53
CA ALA A 230 -17.40 9.99 -10.51
C ALA A 230 -16.75 9.44 -9.24
N ASP A 231 -15.82 10.20 -8.65
CA ASP A 231 -15.11 9.84 -7.42
C ASP A 231 -14.51 11.11 -6.79
N THR A 232 -13.66 10.97 -5.78
CA THR A 232 -12.90 12.06 -5.14
C THR A 232 -11.42 11.71 -5.17
N LEU A 233 -10.59 12.60 -5.72
CA LEU A 233 -9.15 12.52 -5.59
C LEU A 233 -8.77 12.89 -4.16
N HIS A 234 -7.99 12.06 -3.47
CA HIS A 234 -7.50 12.33 -2.12
C HIS A 234 -5.98 12.22 -2.08
N VAL A 235 -5.30 13.18 -1.45
CA VAL A 235 -3.85 13.14 -1.17
C VAL A 235 -3.63 12.98 0.33
N HIS A 236 -3.28 11.77 0.76
CA HIS A 236 -3.05 11.48 2.17
C HIS A 236 -1.90 12.31 2.73
N GLY A 237 -2.04 12.73 3.98
CA GLY A 237 -1.04 13.54 4.68
C GLY A 237 -1.01 15.02 4.27
N TYR A 238 -1.80 15.45 3.27
CA TYR A 238 -1.99 16.87 2.93
C TYR A 238 -3.43 17.37 3.12
N ASP A 239 -4.38 16.47 3.39
CA ASP A 239 -5.81 16.79 3.54
C ASP A 239 -6.34 17.58 2.33
N LYS A 240 -5.96 17.11 1.13
CA LYS A 240 -6.37 17.71 -0.13
C LYS A 240 -7.27 16.75 -0.88
N GLU A 241 -8.48 17.22 -1.10
CA GLU A 241 -9.49 16.52 -1.89
C GLU A 241 -9.90 17.35 -3.10
N LEU A 242 -10.26 16.65 -4.17
CA LEU A 242 -10.85 17.25 -5.36
C LEU A 242 -11.89 16.29 -5.95
N ALA A 243 -13.11 16.78 -6.17
CA ALA A 243 -14.12 16.01 -6.88
C ALA A 243 -13.64 15.67 -8.31
N LEU A 244 -13.80 14.40 -8.69
CA LEU A 244 -13.52 13.89 -10.04
C LEU A 244 -14.85 13.60 -10.74
N PRO A 245 -15.36 14.49 -11.61
CA PRO A 245 -16.54 14.18 -12.41
C PRO A 245 -16.21 13.12 -13.48
N ALA A 246 -17.16 12.21 -13.74
CA ALA A 246 -16.99 11.17 -14.75
C ALA A 246 -16.69 11.75 -16.13
N GLY A 247 -15.61 11.27 -16.76
CA GLY A 247 -15.15 11.64 -18.10
C GLY A 247 -14.54 13.04 -18.20
N GLN A 248 -14.43 13.79 -17.10
CA GLN A 248 -13.84 15.12 -17.09
C GLN A 248 -12.47 15.11 -16.42
N GLU A 249 -11.57 15.94 -16.94
CA GLU A 249 -10.27 16.17 -16.34
C GLU A 249 -10.41 17.17 -15.19
N ALA A 250 -9.82 16.84 -14.05
CA ALA A 250 -9.72 17.71 -12.89
C ALA A 250 -8.24 17.86 -12.49
N THR A 251 -7.87 19.03 -11.94
CA THR A 251 -6.49 19.31 -11.54
C THR A 251 -6.43 19.81 -10.09
N LEU A 252 -5.70 19.09 -9.24
CA LEU A 252 -5.38 19.50 -7.87
C LEU A 252 -3.95 20.01 -7.82
N VAL A 253 -3.74 21.24 -7.34
CA VAL A 253 -2.41 21.81 -7.15
C VAL A 253 -2.09 21.88 -5.66
N LEU A 254 -0.93 21.37 -5.26
CA LEU A 254 -0.45 21.42 -3.88
C LEU A 254 1.06 21.69 -3.81
N THR A 255 1.49 22.34 -2.74
CA THR A 255 2.90 22.43 -2.35
C THR A 255 3.24 21.24 -1.48
N VAL A 256 4.26 20.46 -1.84
CA VAL A 256 4.69 19.29 -1.05
C VAL A 256 5.74 19.68 0.00
N ASP A 257 5.31 20.30 1.10
CA ASP A 257 6.19 20.83 2.16
C ASP A 257 6.55 19.82 3.27
N ARG A 258 5.98 18.62 3.25
CA ARG A 258 6.25 17.54 4.21
C ARG A 258 7.09 16.45 3.54
N THR A 259 8.17 16.02 4.19
CA THR A 259 8.98 14.88 3.73
C THR A 259 8.31 13.56 4.06
N GLY A 260 8.35 12.58 3.15
CA GLY A 260 7.72 11.28 3.37
C GLY A 260 7.22 10.65 2.08
N LEU A 261 6.47 9.55 2.23
CA LEU A 261 5.78 8.88 1.14
C LEU A 261 4.27 9.09 1.33
N PHE A 262 3.65 9.78 0.39
CA PHE A 262 2.24 10.18 0.44
C PHE A 262 1.48 9.50 -0.69
N GLU A 263 0.37 8.85 -0.40
CA GLU A 263 -0.42 8.21 -1.44
C GLU A 263 -1.48 9.18 -2.00
N VAL A 264 -1.68 9.08 -3.31
CA VAL A 264 -2.77 9.73 -4.04
C VAL A 264 -3.72 8.63 -4.49
N GLU A 265 -4.96 8.65 -4.02
CA GLU A 265 -5.97 7.63 -4.35
C GLU A 265 -7.30 8.27 -4.76
N THR A 266 -8.20 7.45 -5.33
CA THR A 266 -9.63 7.76 -5.36
C THR A 266 -10.26 7.33 -4.03
N HIS A 267 -10.99 8.22 -3.37
CA HIS A 267 -11.54 7.99 -2.04
C HIS A 267 -12.63 6.90 -2.01
N GLU A 268 -13.56 6.92 -2.96
CA GLU A 268 -14.71 5.99 -2.93
C GLU A 268 -14.35 4.62 -3.47
N SER A 269 -13.45 4.57 -4.47
CA SER A 269 -13.02 3.30 -5.09
C SER A 269 -11.73 2.70 -4.52
N ASP A 270 -11.08 3.39 -3.56
CA ASP A 270 -9.79 3.01 -2.96
C ASP A 270 -8.66 2.68 -3.96
N LEU A 271 -8.73 3.20 -5.19
CA LEU A 271 -7.74 2.99 -6.24
C LEU A 271 -6.52 3.91 -6.04
N VAL A 272 -5.38 3.30 -5.78
CA VAL A 272 -4.09 4.01 -5.73
C VAL A 272 -3.72 4.53 -7.10
N LEU A 273 -3.53 5.83 -7.23
CA LEU A 273 -3.14 6.48 -8.49
C LEU A 273 -1.62 6.64 -8.61
N THR A 274 -0.98 7.13 -7.56
CA THR A 274 0.48 7.32 -7.48
C THR A 274 0.90 7.47 -6.03
N GLN A 275 2.19 7.33 -5.76
CA GLN A 275 2.81 7.74 -4.50
C GLN A 275 3.74 8.93 -4.74
N LEU A 276 3.64 9.97 -3.91
CA LEU A 276 4.53 11.12 -3.90
C LEU A 276 5.63 10.88 -2.87
N LEU A 277 6.87 10.72 -3.33
CA LEU A 277 8.04 10.58 -2.46
C LEU A 277 8.73 11.93 -2.35
N VAL A 278 8.55 12.59 -1.22
CA VAL A 278 9.06 13.94 -0.96
C VAL A 278 10.32 13.87 -0.12
N ARG A 279 11.41 14.44 -0.65
CA ARG A 279 12.74 14.45 -0.03
C ARG A 279 13.31 15.85 0.10
#